data_AF-A0A3P8V4M1-F1
#
_entry.id   AF-A0A3P8V4M1-F1
#
_cell.length_a   1.000
_cell.length_b   1.000
_cell.length_c   1.000
_cell.angle_alpha   90.00
_cell.angle_beta   90.00
_cell.angle_gamma   90.00
#
_symmetry.space_group_name_H-M   'P 1'
#
loop_
_entity.id
_entity.type
_entity.pdbx_description
1 polymer ?
#
loop_
_entity_poly.entity_id
_entity_poly.type
_entity_poly.pdbx_seq_one_letter_code
_entity_poly.pdbx_strand_id
1 'polypeptide(L)'
;MEEPTGSGVFCSRMLSMVNSEDVNAIIQAQRHMLDRFEKTNEMLINFNGLSNVRLQQMNERFLLHTRTLVEMKKDLDSIFRRIRTLKGKVSKQYPEAFSNIHESPISEDDDDDFDPVPHSIATTITTANSEQSTESCDLSPDVISPTVSRCSSAVLQDEGPDSVPTE
;
A
#
# COMPACT_ATOMS: atom_id res chain seq x y z
N MET A 1 -56.64 -19.99 51.39
CA MET A 1 -55.38 -19.32 51.01
C MET A 1 -54.38 -19.69 52.09
N GLU A 2 -53.42 -20.56 51.81
CA GLU A 2 -52.30 -20.80 52.74
C GLU A 2 -51.40 -19.56 52.76
N GLU A 3 -51.04 -19.10 53.95
CA GLU A 3 -50.03 -18.04 54.09
C GLU A 3 -48.66 -18.55 53.62
N PRO A 4 -47.91 -17.74 52.87
CA PRO A 4 -46.58 -18.12 52.42
C PRO A 4 -45.65 -18.33 53.64
N THR A 5 -45.05 -19.51 53.75
CA THR A 5 -44.06 -19.82 54.78
C THR A 5 -42.87 -18.84 54.68
N GLY A 6 -42.29 -18.43 55.81
CA GLY A 6 -41.16 -17.48 55.83
C GLY A 6 -39.95 -17.90 54.98
N SER A 7 -39.69 -19.21 54.85
CA SER A 7 -38.68 -19.76 53.94
C SER A 7 -39.01 -19.55 52.47
N GLY A 8 -40.30 -19.64 52.09
CA GLY A 8 -40.77 -19.38 50.73
C GLY A 8 -40.57 -17.92 50.32
N VAL A 9 -40.86 -16.98 51.23
CA VAL A 9 -40.63 -15.55 51.01
C VAL A 9 -39.13 -15.24 50.85
N PHE A 10 -38.29 -15.83 51.70
CA PHE A 10 -36.83 -15.68 51.61
C PHE A 10 -36.27 -16.21 50.29
N CYS A 11 -36.62 -17.43 49.88
CA CYS A 11 -36.20 -18.01 48.61
C CYS A 11 -36.68 -17.18 47.42
N SER A 12 -37.93 -16.70 47.44
CA SER A 12 -38.45 -15.83 46.38
C SER A 12 -37.68 -14.51 46.29
N ARG A 13 -37.31 -13.91 47.43
CA ARG A 13 -36.50 -12.69 47.46
C ARG A 13 -35.12 -12.95 46.85
N MET A 14 -34.45 -14.04 47.25
CA MET A 14 -33.14 -14.41 46.69
C MET A 14 -33.19 -14.65 45.18
N LEU A 15 -34.22 -15.34 44.68
CA LEU A 15 -34.38 -15.58 43.24
C LEU A 15 -34.65 -14.30 42.45
N SER A 16 -35.31 -13.31 43.06
CA SER A 16 -35.58 -12.00 42.43
C SER A 16 -34.40 -11.03 42.45
N MET A 17 -33.32 -11.33 43.19
CA MET A 17 -32.16 -10.42 43.28
C MET A 17 -31.36 -10.33 41.97
N VAL A 18 -31.50 -11.31 41.08
CA VAL A 18 -30.89 -11.28 39.76
C VAL A 18 -31.92 -10.83 38.75
N ASN A 19 -31.69 -9.66 38.16
CA ASN A 19 -32.52 -9.18 37.06
C ASN A 19 -32.16 -9.95 35.78
N SER A 20 -33.05 -10.86 35.36
CA SER A 20 -32.86 -11.65 34.14
C SER A 20 -32.86 -10.79 32.88
N GLU A 21 -33.52 -9.63 32.89
CA GLU A 21 -33.51 -8.70 31.76
C GLU A 21 -32.12 -8.09 31.56
N ASP A 22 -31.50 -7.59 32.64
CA ASP A 22 -30.15 -7.01 32.59
C ASP A 22 -29.11 -8.05 32.17
N VAL A 23 -29.22 -9.29 32.67
CA VAL A 23 -28.33 -10.39 32.26
C VAL A 23 -28.47 -10.66 30.75
N ASN A 24 -29.69 -10.70 30.22
CA ASN A 24 -29.91 -10.89 28.79
C ASN A 24 -29.42 -9.69 27.96
N ALA A 25 -29.56 -8.46 28.45
CA ALA A 25 -29.03 -7.26 27.81
C ALA A 25 -27.50 -7.30 27.72
N ILE A 26 -26.82 -7.73 28.79
CA ILE A 26 -25.36 -7.93 28.80
C ILE A 26 -24.95 -8.99 27.78
N ILE A 27 -25.64 -10.13 27.74
CA ILE A 27 -25.36 -11.20 26.77
C ILE A 27 -25.51 -10.69 25.34
N GLN A 28 -26.56 -9.93 25.04
CA GLN A 28 -26.77 -9.34 23.72
C GLN A 28 -25.67 -8.33 23.34
N ALA A 29 -25.29 -7.45 24.28
CA ALA A 29 -24.21 -6.50 24.07
C ALA A 29 -22.87 -7.20 23.78
N GLN A 30 -22.56 -8.27 24.52
CA GLN A 30 -21.34 -9.05 24.31
C GLN A 30 -21.35 -9.77 22.96
N ARG A 31 -22.48 -10.36 22.54
CA ARG A 31 -22.62 -10.99 21.23
C ARG A 31 -22.45 -9.99 20.09
N HIS A 32 -23.06 -8.80 20.22
CA HIS A 32 -22.87 -7.73 19.25
C HIS A 32 -21.40 -7.30 19.18
N MET A 33 -20.73 -7.17 20.33
CA MET A 33 -19.33 -6.79 20.38
C MET A 33 -18.44 -7.83 19.69
N LEU A 34 -18.70 -9.12 19.94
CA LEU A 34 -17.98 -10.23 19.30
C LEU A 34 -18.13 -10.20 17.77
N ASP A 35 -19.35 -10.05 17.24
CA ASP A 35 -19.60 -9.94 15.79
C ASP A 35 -18.82 -8.77 15.16
N ARG A 36 -18.74 -7.63 15.86
CA ARG A 36 -17.94 -6.49 15.38
C ARG A 36 -16.45 -6.79 15.37
N PHE A 37 -15.95 -7.47 16.40
CA PHE A 37 -14.53 -7.84 16.45
C PHE A 37 -14.18 -8.82 15.35
N GLU A 38 -15.01 -9.82 15.10
CA GLU A 38 -14.80 -10.80 14.03
C GLU A 38 -14.77 -10.13 12.65
N LYS A 39 -15.75 -9.27 12.35
CA LYS A 39 -15.78 -8.51 11.08
C LYS A 39 -14.57 -7.60 10.91
N THR A 40 -14.16 -6.92 11.98
CA THR A 40 -12.99 -6.04 11.94
C THR A 40 -11.72 -6.84 11.71
N ASN A 41 -11.59 -8.00 12.36
CA ASN A 41 -10.44 -8.87 12.20
C ASN A 41 -10.36 -9.45 10.78
N GLU A 42 -11.50 -9.85 10.19
CA GLU A 42 -11.55 -10.30 8.80
C GLU A 42 -11.12 -9.19 7.83
N MET A 43 -11.63 -7.96 8.01
CA MET A 43 -11.21 -6.81 7.20
C MET A 43 -9.70 -6.54 7.33
N LEU A 44 -9.13 -6.66 8.53
CA LEU A 44 -7.68 -6.49 8.76
C LEU A 44 -6.86 -7.59 8.10
N ILE A 45 -7.31 -8.85 8.17
CA ILE A 45 -6.65 -9.97 7.50
C ILE A 45 -6.64 -9.74 5.99
N ASN A 46 -7.78 -9.33 5.41
CA ASN A 46 -7.88 -9.04 3.99
C ASN A 46 -6.99 -7.86 3.59
N PHE A 47 -7.01 -6.76 4.37
CA PHE A 47 -6.16 -5.60 4.14
C PHE A 47 -4.67 -5.96 4.16
N ASN A 48 -4.23 -6.72 5.16
CA ASN A 48 -2.84 -7.18 5.28
C ASN A 48 -2.45 -8.06 4.08
N GLY A 49 -3.34 -8.94 3.63
CA GLY A 49 -3.13 -9.75 2.43
C GLY A 49 -2.94 -8.89 1.17
N LEU A 50 -3.86 -7.96 0.92
CA LEU A 50 -3.81 -7.06 -0.24
C LEU A 50 -2.59 -6.14 -0.21
N SER A 51 -2.28 -5.57 0.96
CA SER A 51 -1.13 -4.70 1.17
C SER A 51 0.19 -5.45 0.91
N ASN A 52 0.30 -6.68 1.41
CA ASN A 52 1.48 -7.52 1.18
C ASN A 52 1.67 -7.87 -0.30
N VAL A 53 0.60 -8.22 -1.02
CA VAL A 53 0.67 -8.49 -2.47
C VAL A 53 1.15 -7.25 -3.24
N ARG A 54 0.59 -6.08 -2.94
CA ARG A 54 1.01 -4.81 -3.59
C ARG A 54 2.47 -4.49 -3.30
N LEU A 55 2.91 -4.68 -2.05
CA LEU A 55 4.30 -4.47 -1.65
C LEU A 55 5.25 -5.39 -2.41
N GLN A 56 4.92 -6.68 -2.51
CA GLN A 56 5.73 -7.66 -3.24
C GLN A 56 5.87 -7.28 -4.71
N GLN A 57 4.77 -6.92 -5.38
CA GLN A 57 4.79 -6.49 -6.78
C GLN A 57 5.66 -5.25 -6.99
N MET A 58 5.55 -4.26 -6.11
CA MET A 58 6.37 -3.05 -6.21
C MET A 58 7.85 -3.34 -5.96
N ASN A 59 8.15 -4.20 -4.97
CA ASN A 59 9.52 -4.60 -4.65
C ASN A 59 10.18 -5.36 -5.81
N GLU A 60 9.45 -6.28 -6.47
CA GLU A 60 9.95 -6.98 -7.65
C GLU A 60 10.32 -6.03 -8.79
N ARG A 61 9.45 -5.05 -9.08
CA ARG A 61 9.72 -4.02 -10.11
C ARG A 61 10.92 -3.14 -9.73
N PHE A 62 11.01 -2.76 -8.46
CA PHE A 62 12.14 -1.97 -7.96
C PHE A 62 13.46 -2.72 -8.16
N LEU A 63 13.51 -3.99 -7.75
CA LEU A 63 14.70 -4.84 -7.92
C LEU A 63 15.07 -5.03 -9.40
N LEU A 64 14.07 -5.17 -10.28
CA LEU A 64 14.29 -5.23 -11.72
C LEU A 64 14.94 -3.94 -12.25
N HIS A 65 14.40 -2.78 -11.89
CA HIS A 65 14.96 -1.48 -12.30
C HIS A 65 16.38 -1.27 -11.76
N THR A 66 16.64 -1.61 -10.50
CA THR A 66 18.00 -1.56 -9.95
C THR A 66 18.97 -2.45 -10.72
N ARG A 67 18.55 -3.68 -11.08
CA ARG A 67 19.38 -4.60 -11.87
C ARG A 67 19.69 -4.00 -13.25
N THR A 68 18.70 -3.47 -13.94
CA THR A 68 18.89 -2.84 -15.26
C THR A 68 19.89 -1.68 -15.18
N LEU A 69 19.80 -0.83 -14.15
CA LEU A 69 20.76 0.26 -13.95
C LEU A 69 22.20 -0.26 -13.72
N VAL A 70 22.35 -1.34 -12.96
CA VAL A 70 23.66 -1.98 -12.74
C VAL A 70 24.21 -2.58 -14.03
N GLU A 71 23.38 -3.18 -14.86
CA GLU A 71 23.76 -3.71 -16.17
C GLU A 71 24.18 -2.59 -17.12
N MET A 72 23.40 -1.51 -17.21
CA MET A 72 23.74 -0.33 -18.02
C MET A 72 25.07 0.31 -17.57
N LYS A 73 25.35 0.36 -16.26
CA LYS A 73 26.65 0.82 -15.75
C LYS A 73 27.78 -0.06 -16.30
N LYS A 74 27.66 -1.40 -16.21
CA LYS A 74 28.68 -2.33 -16.72
C LYS A 74 28.91 -2.16 -18.21
N ASP A 75 27.85 -1.93 -18.98
CA ASP A 75 27.95 -1.67 -20.41
C ASP A 75 28.71 -0.37 -20.70
N LEU A 76 28.42 0.71 -19.96
CA LEU A 76 29.15 1.97 -20.07
C LEU A 76 30.63 1.79 -19.68
N ASP A 77 30.93 1.11 -18.58
CA ASP A 77 32.31 0.83 -18.15
C ASP A 77 33.09 0.08 -19.24
N SER A 78 32.45 -0.89 -19.89
CA SER A 78 33.02 -1.64 -21.02
C SER A 78 33.29 -0.74 -22.23
N ILE A 79 32.33 0.12 -22.59
CA ILE A 79 32.45 1.07 -23.70
C ILE A 79 33.60 2.04 -23.45
N PHE A 80 33.65 2.69 -22.28
CA PHE A 80 34.71 3.64 -21.94
C PHE A 80 36.09 2.98 -21.93
N ARG A 81 36.21 1.77 -21.37
CA ARG A 81 37.47 0.99 -21.40
C ARG A 81 37.93 0.71 -22.83
N ARG A 82 37.00 0.34 -23.73
CA ARG A 82 37.32 0.06 -25.13
C ARG A 82 37.74 1.33 -25.87
N ILE A 83 37.08 2.47 -25.61
CA ILE A 83 37.46 3.78 -26.16
C ILE A 83 38.87 4.15 -25.71
N ARG A 84 39.17 4.09 -24.40
CA ARG A 84 40.52 4.37 -23.86
C ARG A 84 41.58 3.49 -24.49
N THR A 85 41.30 2.20 -24.63
CA THR A 85 42.20 1.24 -25.29
C THR A 85 42.47 1.61 -26.74
N LEU A 86 41.43 1.97 -27.50
CA LEU A 86 41.56 2.37 -28.90
C LEU A 86 42.32 3.70 -29.03
N LYS A 87 41.99 4.70 -28.19
CA LYS A 87 42.68 5.98 -28.10
C LYS A 87 44.18 5.77 -27.90
N GLY A 88 44.55 4.96 -26.91
CA GLY A 88 45.95 4.62 -26.63
C GLY A 88 46.66 3.89 -27.76
N LYS A 89 45.98 2.98 -28.48
CA LYS A 89 46.56 2.30 -29.65
C LYS A 89 46.79 3.27 -30.83
N VAL A 90 45.82 4.13 -31.13
CA VAL A 90 45.92 5.08 -32.25
C VAL A 90 47.00 6.12 -31.98
N SER A 91 47.06 6.66 -30.76
CA SER A 91 48.11 7.61 -30.33
C SER A 91 49.52 7.03 -30.50
N LYS A 92 49.72 5.75 -30.15
CA LYS A 92 51.01 5.06 -30.33
C LYS A 92 51.36 4.80 -31.80
N GLN A 93 50.38 4.51 -32.65
CA GLN A 93 50.64 4.18 -34.06
C GLN A 93 50.82 5.41 -34.95
N TYR A 94 50.19 6.54 -34.62
CA TYR A 94 50.22 7.76 -35.42
C TYR A 94 50.43 9.02 -34.57
N PRO A 95 51.60 9.17 -33.92
CA PRO A 95 51.84 10.23 -32.95
C PRO A 95 51.67 11.65 -33.54
N GLU A 96 52.17 11.88 -34.77
CA GLU A 96 52.08 13.19 -35.45
C GLU A 96 50.65 13.57 -35.87
N ALA A 97 49.79 12.59 -36.16
CA ALA A 97 48.39 12.84 -36.47
C ALA A 97 47.56 13.07 -35.20
N PHE A 98 47.98 12.47 -34.08
CA PHE A 98 47.27 12.54 -32.80
C PHE A 98 47.59 13.82 -32.02
N SER A 99 48.82 14.36 -32.15
CA SER A 99 49.27 15.60 -31.49
C SER A 99 48.53 16.86 -31.97
N ASN A 100 47.96 16.84 -33.18
CA ASN A 100 47.21 17.96 -33.76
C ASN A 100 45.75 18.06 -33.26
N ILE A 101 45.29 17.10 -32.46
CA ILE A 101 43.94 17.09 -31.90
C ILE A 101 44.02 17.76 -30.53
N HIS A 102 43.49 18.99 -30.42
CA HIS A 102 43.39 19.68 -29.14
C HIS A 102 42.38 18.95 -28.24
N GLU A 103 42.89 18.13 -27.33
CA GLU A 103 42.09 17.50 -26.29
C GLU A 103 41.71 18.58 -25.26
N SER A 104 40.40 18.79 -25.05
CA SER A 104 39.95 19.56 -23.89
C SER A 104 40.30 18.75 -22.64
N PRO A 105 40.80 19.36 -21.55
CA PRO A 105 41.28 18.59 -20.42
C PRO A 105 40.09 17.95 -19.70
N ILE A 106 39.83 16.69 -19.99
CA ILE A 106 39.08 15.80 -19.12
C ILE A 106 40.15 14.98 -18.42
N SER A 107 40.39 15.29 -17.15
CA SER A 107 41.40 14.65 -16.29
C SER A 107 41.24 13.13 -16.31
N GLU A 108 42.23 12.43 -16.86
CA GLU A 108 42.23 10.96 -17.03
C GLU A 108 42.82 10.21 -15.82
N ASP A 109 42.83 10.79 -14.62
CA ASP A 109 43.67 10.32 -13.49
C ASP A 109 42.92 9.94 -12.21
N ASP A 110 41.66 9.47 -12.27
CA ASP A 110 40.90 9.16 -11.04
C ASP A 110 40.03 7.89 -11.09
N ASP A 111 40.39 6.88 -11.91
CA ASP A 111 39.53 5.69 -12.13
C ASP A 111 40.13 4.34 -11.66
N ASP A 112 41.30 4.31 -11.00
CA ASP A 112 41.93 3.04 -10.58
C ASP A 112 41.68 2.65 -9.10
N ASP A 113 40.81 3.33 -8.35
CA ASP A 113 40.47 2.94 -6.97
C ASP A 113 38.99 3.17 -6.62
N PHE A 114 38.07 2.46 -7.28
CA PHE A 114 36.73 2.26 -6.73
C PHE A 114 36.73 1.00 -5.86
N ASP A 115 37.23 1.17 -4.63
CA ASP A 115 37.21 0.16 -3.59
C ASP A 115 35.77 -0.37 -3.42
N PRO A 116 35.51 -1.69 -3.50
CA PRO A 116 34.17 -2.22 -3.34
C PRO A 116 33.72 -1.99 -1.90
N VAL A 117 32.86 -0.98 -1.70
CA VAL A 117 32.22 -0.71 -0.41
C VAL A 117 31.61 -2.03 0.12
N PRO A 118 31.98 -2.51 1.32
CA PRO A 118 31.47 -3.78 1.82
C PRO A 118 29.95 -3.70 1.92
N HIS A 119 29.28 -4.71 1.37
CA HIS A 119 27.84 -4.93 1.53
C HIS A 119 27.49 -5.05 3.02
N SER A 120 27.21 -3.93 3.67
CA SER A 120 26.53 -3.91 4.96
C SER A 120 25.04 -3.84 4.69
N ILE A 121 24.39 -4.97 4.96
CA ILE A 121 22.96 -5.19 4.88
C ILE A 121 22.32 -4.35 5.99
N ALA A 122 22.01 -3.10 5.71
CA ALA A 122 21.21 -2.25 6.59
C ALA A 122 20.00 -1.77 5.79
N THR A 123 18.96 -2.59 5.81
CA THR A 123 17.60 -2.23 5.39
C THR A 123 17.08 -1.13 6.31
N THR A 124 17.41 0.13 6.01
CA THR A 124 16.78 1.28 6.67
C THR A 124 15.50 1.62 5.93
N ILE A 125 14.38 1.17 6.50
CA ILE A 125 13.04 1.59 6.11
C ILE A 125 12.87 3.03 6.64
N THR A 126 13.12 4.04 5.79
CA THR A 126 12.78 5.42 6.11
C THR A 126 11.46 5.76 5.43
N THR A 127 10.37 5.69 6.20
CA THR A 127 9.08 6.30 5.86
C THR A 127 9.27 7.82 5.81
N ALA A 128 9.28 8.39 4.62
CA ALA A 128 9.20 9.84 4.44
C ALA A 128 7.88 10.16 3.73
N ASN A 129 6.91 10.63 4.52
CA ASN A 129 5.82 11.44 4.00
C ASN A 129 6.44 12.70 3.42
N SER A 130 6.35 12.88 2.11
CA SER A 130 6.62 14.16 1.46
C SER A 130 5.49 14.42 0.48
N GLU A 131 4.59 15.28 0.93
CA GLU A 131 3.57 15.91 0.11
C GLU A 131 4.26 16.93 -0.80
N GLN A 132 4.34 16.65 -2.11
CA GLN A 132 4.17 17.69 -3.12
C GLN A 132 3.90 17.08 -4.50
N SER A 133 2.73 17.45 -5.05
CA SER A 133 2.29 17.21 -6.43
C SER A 133 3.33 17.63 -7.47
N THR A 134 3.46 16.87 -8.56
CA THR A 134 2.96 17.25 -9.90
C THR A 134 3.01 16.06 -10.88
N GLU A 135 1.90 15.87 -11.58
CA GLU A 135 1.78 15.45 -12.99
C GLU A 135 2.07 14.00 -13.42
N SER A 136 0.96 13.30 -13.66
CA SER A 136 0.68 12.28 -14.69
C SER A 136 1.63 11.09 -14.85
N CYS A 137 1.21 9.96 -14.29
CA CYS A 137 1.24 8.67 -14.99
C CYS A 137 -0.08 7.97 -14.69
N ASP A 138 -0.98 8.03 -15.68
CA ASP A 138 -2.23 7.28 -15.76
C ASP A 138 -1.92 5.79 -15.87
N LEU A 139 -2.20 5.01 -14.81
CA LEU A 139 -2.38 3.56 -14.88
C LEU A 139 -3.44 3.15 -13.85
N SER A 140 -4.70 3.33 -14.24
CA SER A 140 -5.87 2.81 -13.53
C SER A 140 -5.78 1.29 -13.33
N PRO A 141 -6.00 0.75 -12.11
CA PRO A 141 -6.41 -0.63 -11.96
C PRO A 141 -7.94 -0.70 -11.93
N ASP A 142 -8.53 -1.56 -12.76
CA ASP A 142 -9.96 -1.89 -12.76
C ASP A 142 -10.47 -2.13 -11.33
N VAL A 143 -11.30 -1.21 -10.84
CA VAL A 143 -12.00 -1.32 -9.57
C VAL A 143 -13.34 -2.00 -9.81
N ILE A 144 -13.42 -3.28 -9.45
CA ILE A 144 -14.70 -3.95 -9.23
C ILE A 144 -15.34 -3.27 -8.00
N SER A 145 -16.25 -2.33 -8.24
CA SER A 145 -17.08 -1.71 -7.20
C SER A 145 -18.31 -2.59 -6.91
N PRO A 146 -18.59 -2.98 -5.65
CA PRO A 146 -19.91 -3.43 -5.27
C PRO A 146 -20.79 -2.20 -5.01
N THR A 147 -21.83 -2.03 -5.83
CA THR A 147 -22.90 -1.06 -5.62
C THR A 147 -23.66 -1.39 -4.33
N VAL A 148 -23.66 -0.49 -3.35
CA VAL A 148 -24.68 -0.48 -2.29
C VAL A 148 -25.37 0.87 -2.30
N SER A 149 -26.64 0.79 -2.69
CA SER A 149 -27.66 1.83 -2.74
C SER A 149 -27.70 2.70 -1.48
N ARG A 150 -27.56 4.02 -1.66
CA ARG A 150 -28.14 5.06 -0.80
C ARG A 150 -28.46 6.29 -1.66
N CYS A 151 -29.73 6.45 -2.00
CA CYS A 151 -30.26 7.71 -2.49
C CYS A 151 -31.22 8.24 -1.42
N SER A 152 -30.95 9.43 -0.89
CA SER A 152 -31.88 10.18 -0.06
C SER A 152 -32.09 11.58 -0.66
N SER A 153 -33.34 11.78 -1.09
CA SER A 153 -34.15 13.01 -1.02
C SER A 153 -33.70 14.29 -1.75
N ALA A 154 -34.49 14.70 -2.75
CA ALA A 154 -34.85 16.10 -2.95
C ALA A 154 -36.21 16.22 -3.67
N VAL A 155 -37.09 16.95 -2.99
CA VAL A 155 -38.46 17.38 -3.31
C VAL A 155 -38.57 18.20 -4.61
N LEU A 156 -39.58 17.91 -5.44
CA LEU A 156 -40.27 18.90 -6.26
C LEU A 156 -41.78 18.55 -6.33
N GLN A 157 -42.61 19.53 -5.97
CA GLN A 157 -44.07 19.53 -6.06
C GLN A 157 -44.49 19.84 -7.51
N ASP A 158 -45.49 19.13 -8.04
CA ASP A 158 -46.48 19.71 -8.98
C ASP A 158 -47.66 18.75 -9.26
N GLU A 159 -48.87 19.30 -9.13
CA GLU A 159 -50.17 18.98 -9.76
C GLU A 159 -50.87 17.62 -9.58
N GLY A 160 -52.15 17.70 -9.19
CA GLY A 160 -53.02 16.59 -8.80
C GLY A 160 -53.64 15.78 -9.94
N PRO A 161 -54.36 14.68 -9.64
CA PRO A 161 -54.97 13.85 -10.66
C PRO A 161 -56.47 14.14 -10.80
N ASP A 162 -56.86 14.63 -11.97
CA ASP A 162 -58.20 14.50 -12.50
C ASP A 162 -58.10 13.69 -13.81
N SER A 163 -58.50 12.42 -13.78
CA SER A 163 -59.13 11.70 -14.91
C SER A 163 -59.36 10.22 -14.58
N VAL A 164 -60.63 9.87 -14.57
CA VAL A 164 -61.24 8.54 -14.50
C VAL A 164 -60.87 7.72 -15.75
N PRO A 165 -60.55 6.42 -15.64
CA PRO A 165 -60.54 5.53 -16.79
C PRO A 165 -61.94 4.96 -17.04
N THR A 166 -62.32 5.00 -18.31
CA THR A 166 -63.50 4.40 -18.92
C THR A 166 -63.36 2.88 -19.00
N GLU A 167 -64.25 2.16 -18.33
CA GLU A 167 -65.07 1.00 -18.79
C GLU A 167 -65.70 0.27 -17.59
#